data_AF-W8YNR9-F1
#
_entry.id   AF-W8YNR9-F1
#
_cell.length_a   1.000
_cell.length_b   1.000
_cell.length_c   1.000
_cell.angle_alpha   90.00
_cell.angle_beta   90.00
_cell.angle_gamma   90.00
#
_symmetry.space_group_name_H-M   'P 1'
#
loop_
_entity.id
_entity.type
_entity.pdbx_description
1 polymer ?
#
loop_
_entity_poly.entity_id
_entity_poly.type
_entity_poly.pdbx_seq_one_letter_code
_entity_poly.pdbx_strand_id
1 'polypeptide(L)'
;MRKINEVVTSQQLSIVQKTVISEDVQSIYEHQTERFVNVTTALRDTEGAIVSTRVHAITGVFYDLLMSQSPDFAPGKPANEYREADIWHVIDLITAEAGA
;
A
#
# COMPACT_ATOMS: atom_id res chain seq x y z
N MET A 1 -15.72 49.59 -27.36
CA MET A 1 -15.45 48.62 -26.27
C MET A 1 -15.20 49.40 -24.99
N ARG A 2 -15.82 49.02 -23.88
CA ARG A 2 -15.70 49.73 -22.59
C ARG A 2 -14.64 49.03 -21.75
N LYS A 3 -13.64 49.77 -21.27
CA LYS A 3 -12.65 49.25 -20.32
C LYS A 3 -13.27 49.23 -18.93
N ILE A 4 -13.14 48.10 -18.24
CA ILE A 4 -13.57 47.89 -16.85
C ILE A 4 -12.37 47.35 -16.08
N ASN A 5 -12.17 47.89 -14.88
CA ASN A 5 -11.12 47.47 -13.95
C ASN A 5 -11.81 46.82 -12.75
N GLU A 6 -12.07 45.52 -12.85
CA GLU A 6 -12.69 44.74 -11.78
C GLU A 6 -11.79 43.55 -11.44
N VAL A 7 -11.61 43.29 -10.15
CA VAL A 7 -10.88 42.13 -9.65
C VAL A 7 -11.92 41.10 -9.24
N VAL A 8 -11.89 39.95 -9.91
CA VAL A 8 -12.79 38.83 -9.62
C VAL A 8 -11.99 37.70 -9.00
N THR A 9 -12.42 37.23 -7.83
CA THR A 9 -11.87 36.03 -7.19
C THR A 9 -12.52 34.81 -7.81
N SER A 10 -11.72 33.95 -8.44
CA SER A 10 -12.16 32.64 -8.94
C SER A 10 -11.48 31.51 -8.18
N GLN A 11 -12.16 30.37 -8.08
CA GLN A 11 -11.58 29.12 -7.63
C GLN A 11 -11.37 28.23 -8.86
N GLN A 12 -10.16 27.68 -8.99
CA GLN A 12 -9.82 26.78 -10.09
C GLN A 12 -9.45 25.41 -9.53
N LEU A 13 -10.12 24.36 -10.02
CA LEU A 13 -9.70 22.99 -9.78
C LEU A 13 -8.58 22.64 -10.77
N SER A 14 -7.49 22.05 -10.29
CA SER A 14 -6.44 21.50 -11.15
C SER A 14 -6.26 20.02 -10.87
N ILE A 15 -6.16 19.23 -11.93
CA ILE A 15 -5.82 17.81 -11.85
C ILE A 15 -4.32 17.72 -12.08
N VAL A 16 -3.58 17.24 -11.07
CA VAL A 16 -2.14 17.04 -11.15
C VAL A 16 -1.87 15.55 -11.18
N GLN A 17 -1.22 15.08 -12.24
CA GLN A 17 -0.71 13.72 -12.30
C GLN A 17 0.66 13.68 -11.63
N LYS A 18 0.85 12.70 -10.74
CA LYS A 18 2.14 12.42 -10.09
C LYS A 18 2.62 11.04 -10.48
N THR A 19 3.89 10.93 -10.85
CA THR A 19 4.54 9.64 -11.08
C THR A 19 4.95 9.05 -9.74
N VAL A 20 4.46 7.84 -9.45
CA VAL A 20 4.90 7.04 -8.29
C VAL A 20 6.14 6.25 -8.71
N ILE A 21 7.18 6.29 -7.89
CA ILE A 21 8.45 5.58 -8.16
C ILE A 21 8.81 4.54 -7.11
N SER A 22 8.19 4.59 -5.93
CA SER A 22 8.44 3.63 -4.87
C SER A 22 7.20 3.39 -4.03
N GLU A 23 7.17 2.23 -3.40
CA GLU A 23 6.19 1.85 -2.39
C GLU A 23 6.93 1.33 -1.15
N ASP A 24 6.47 1.72 0.04
CA ASP A 24 7.09 1.32 1.31
C ASP A 24 6.04 0.97 2.37
N VAL A 25 6.38 0.04 3.26
CA VAL A 25 5.52 -0.31 4.41
C VAL A 25 5.59 0.82 5.44
N GLN A 26 4.45 1.43 5.73
CA GLN A 26 4.32 2.47 6.75
C GLN A 26 3.96 1.89 8.12
N SER A 27 3.04 0.92 8.16
CA SER A 27 2.59 0.33 9.41
C SER A 27 2.07 -1.07 9.20
N ILE A 28 2.28 -1.91 10.20
CA ILE A 28 1.74 -3.26 10.27
C ILE A 28 0.90 -3.34 11.54
N TYR A 29 -0.36 -3.74 11.39
CA TYR A 29 -1.25 -4.02 12.51
C TYR A 29 -1.67 -5.49 12.45
N GLU A 30 -1.16 -6.27 13.39
CA GLU A 30 -1.41 -7.70 13.49
C GLU A 30 -2.35 -8.01 14.64
N HIS A 31 -3.30 -8.92 14.40
CA HIS A 31 -4.16 -9.47 15.45
C HIS A 31 -4.21 -11.00 15.34
N GLN A 32 -3.33 -11.69 16.06
CA GLN A 32 -3.16 -13.14 15.96
C GLN A 32 -4.43 -13.93 16.28
N THR A 33 -5.16 -13.52 17.32
CA THR A 33 -6.39 -14.19 17.75
C THR A 33 -7.48 -14.13 16.69
N GLU A 34 -7.58 -13.01 15.97
CA GLU A 34 -8.57 -12.82 14.89
C GLU A 34 -8.00 -13.18 13.52
N ARG A 35 -6.74 -13.63 13.45
CA ARG A 35 -6.07 -14.13 12.25
C ARG A 35 -6.07 -13.13 11.10
N PHE A 36 -5.64 -11.91 11.37
CA PHE A 36 -5.40 -10.94 10.30
C PHE A 36 -4.18 -10.07 10.55
N VAL A 37 -3.62 -9.59 9.43
CA VAL A 37 -2.59 -8.55 9.40
C VAL A 37 -3.03 -7.47 8.42
N ASN A 38 -3.17 -6.24 8.89
CA ASN A 38 -3.41 -5.08 8.04
C ASN A 38 -2.09 -4.36 7.81
N VAL A 39 -1.73 -4.20 6.54
CA VAL A 39 -0.48 -3.54 6.13
C VAL A 39 -0.84 -2.25 5.41
N THR A 40 -0.35 -1.13 5.92
CA THR A 40 -0.46 0.16 5.25
C THR A 40 0.81 0.41 4.47
N THR A 41 0.68 0.64 3.16
CA THR A 41 1.79 1.03 2.29
C THR A 41 1.62 2.46 1.80
N ALA A 42 2.74 3.18 1.63
CA ALA A 42 2.77 4.51 1.03
C ALA A 42 3.33 4.45 -0.37
N LEU A 43 2.64 5.10 -1.31
CA LEU A 43 3.15 5.38 -2.65
C LEU A 43 3.84 6.74 -2.64
N ARG A 44 5.11 6.78 -3.03
CA ARG A 44 5.90 8.01 -3.06
C ARG A 44 6.25 8.46 -4.47
N ASP A 45 6.24 9.77 -4.68
CA ASP A 45 6.69 10.39 -5.92
C ASP A 45 8.22 10.55 -5.94
N THR A 46 8.72 11.14 -7.04
CA THR A 46 10.14 11.43 -7.27
C THR A 46 10.76 12.35 -6.22
N GLU A 47 9.95 13.09 -5.47
CA GLU A 47 10.40 13.99 -4.40
C GLU A 47 10.36 13.29 -3.03
N GLY A 48 9.95 12.01 -2.99
CA GLY A 48 9.77 11.24 -1.77
C GLY A 48 8.48 11.58 -1.00
N ALA A 49 7.62 12.45 -1.56
CA ALA A 49 6.36 12.82 -0.94
C ALA A 49 5.33 11.69 -1.09
N ILE A 50 4.56 11.45 -0.03
CA ILE A 50 3.47 10.47 -0.07
C ILE A 50 2.36 11.02 -0.97
N VAL A 51 2.11 10.32 -2.06
CA VAL A 51 1.03 10.63 -3.02
C VAL A 51 -0.26 9.95 -2.60
N SER A 52 -0.17 8.74 -2.05
CA SER A 52 -1.31 7.94 -1.65
C SER A 52 -0.89 6.88 -0.64
N THR A 53 -1.85 6.36 0.11
CA THR A 53 -1.68 5.22 1.01
C THR A 53 -2.67 4.12 0.64
N ARG A 54 -2.23 2.87 0.71
CA ARG A 54 -3.08 1.69 0.51
C ARG A 54 -3.11 0.87 1.79
N VAL A 55 -4.23 0.21 2.03
CA VAL A 55 -4.39 -0.75 3.13
C VAL A 55 -4.65 -2.11 2.52
N HIS A 56 -3.77 -3.06 2.83
CA HIS A 56 -3.84 -4.44 2.40
C HIS A 56 -4.24 -5.31 3.59
N ALA A 57 -5.38 -6.00 3.46
CA ALA A 57 -5.86 -6.90 4.49
C ALA A 57 -5.42 -8.34 4.19
N ILE A 58 -4.46 -8.84 4.95
CA ILE A 58 -3.97 -10.22 4.87
C ILE A 58 -4.81 -11.07 5.83
N THR A 59 -5.74 -11.84 5.28
CA THR A 59 -6.70 -12.66 6.02
C THR A 59 -6.84 -14.06 5.41
N GLY A 60 -7.44 -14.99 6.15
CA GLY A 60 -7.79 -16.32 5.64
C GLY A 60 -6.57 -17.07 5.08
N VAL A 61 -6.68 -17.57 3.85
CA VAL A 61 -5.60 -18.35 3.21
C VAL A 61 -4.28 -17.58 3.09
N PHE A 62 -4.33 -16.26 2.93
CA PHE A 62 -3.14 -15.42 2.84
C PHE A 62 -2.47 -15.22 4.19
N TYR A 63 -3.26 -15.15 5.27
CA TYR A 63 -2.72 -15.14 6.63
C TYR A 63 -2.05 -16.48 6.96
N ASP A 64 -2.72 -17.58 6.61
CA ASP A 64 -2.20 -18.94 6.83
C ASP A 64 -0.90 -19.16 6.07
N LEU A 65 -0.84 -18.68 4.83
CA LEU A 65 0.38 -18.66 4.03
C LEU A 65 1.44 -17.80 4.73
N LEU A 66 1.15 -16.55 5.08
CA LEU A 66 2.11 -15.64 5.72
C LEU A 66 2.72 -16.22 7.00
N MET A 67 1.96 -16.98 7.79
CA MET A 67 2.40 -17.60 9.04
C MET A 67 3.04 -18.99 8.85
N SER A 68 3.02 -19.54 7.64
CA SER A 68 3.57 -20.87 7.33
C SER A 68 5.09 -20.86 7.14
N GLN A 69 5.68 -22.05 7.19
CA GLN A 69 7.07 -22.31 6.76
C GLN A 69 7.17 -22.57 5.25
N SER A 70 6.35 -21.90 4.43
CA SER A 70 6.38 -22.13 2.98
C SER A 70 7.79 -21.93 2.41
N PRO A 71 8.26 -22.82 1.51
CA PRO A 71 9.53 -22.63 0.81
C PRO A 71 9.54 -21.40 -0.09
N ASP A 72 8.37 -20.81 -0.38
CA ASP A 72 8.25 -19.55 -1.13
C ASP A 72 8.79 -18.35 -0.32
N PHE A 73 8.94 -18.50 0.99
CA PHE A 73 9.49 -17.48 1.89
C PHE A 73 10.98 -17.64 2.15
N ALA A 74 11.54 -16.66 2.87
CA ALA A 74 12.94 -16.63 3.21
C ALA A 74 13.40 -17.97 3.87
N PRO A 75 14.53 -18.56 3.43
CA PRO A 75 15.02 -19.81 3.99
C PRO A 75 15.17 -19.75 5.52
N GLY A 76 14.66 -20.77 6.21
CA GLY A 76 14.73 -20.86 7.67
C GLY A 76 13.74 -19.98 8.43
N LYS A 77 12.67 -19.52 7.77
CA LYS A 77 11.55 -18.82 8.42
C LYS A 77 10.89 -19.71 9.49
N PRO A 78 10.81 -19.28 10.76
CA PRO A 78 10.04 -19.98 11.79
C PRO A 78 8.55 -19.96 11.49
N ALA A 79 7.79 -20.93 12.03
CA ALA A 79 6.34 -20.88 11.94
C ALA A 79 5.81 -19.73 12.81
N ASN A 80 4.77 -19.04 12.34
CA ASN A 80 4.15 -17.88 13.00
C ASN A 80 5.04 -16.63 13.14
N GLU A 81 6.12 -16.55 12.35
CA GLU A 81 6.91 -15.34 12.20
C GLU A 81 6.90 -14.95 10.72
N TYR A 82 7.11 -13.67 10.42
CA TYR A 82 7.26 -13.19 9.05
C TYR A 82 8.24 -12.02 8.97
N ARG A 83 8.87 -11.87 7.81
CA ARG A 83 9.72 -10.74 7.45
C ARG A 83 8.98 -9.84 6.48
N GLU A 84 9.44 -8.60 6.33
CA GLU A 84 8.83 -7.65 5.39
C GLU A 84 8.77 -8.19 3.94
N ALA A 85 9.80 -8.93 3.50
CA ALA A 85 9.80 -9.57 2.18
C ALA A 85 8.64 -10.57 1.99
N ASP A 86 8.25 -11.26 3.06
CA ASP A 86 7.13 -12.21 3.02
C ASP A 86 5.79 -11.45 2.90
N ILE A 87 5.69 -10.28 3.54
CA ILE A 87 4.52 -9.41 3.45
C ILE A 87 4.35 -8.92 2.01
N TRP A 88 5.42 -8.41 1.39
CA TRP A 88 5.39 -7.97 0.00
C TRP A 88 4.96 -9.10 -0.94
N HIS A 89 5.51 -10.30 -0.75
CA HIS A 89 5.10 -11.46 -1.53
C HIS A 89 3.60 -11.75 -1.42
N VAL A 90 3.03 -11.70 -0.21
CA VAL A 90 1.59 -11.93 -0.01
C VAL A 90 0.74 -10.78 -0.57
N ILE A 91 1.19 -9.53 -0.45
CA ILE A 91 0.51 -8.37 -1.05
C ILE A 91 0.48 -8.49 -2.58
N ASP A 92 1.56 -8.95 -3.20
CA ASP A 92 1.64 -9.18 -4.64
C ASP A 92 0.63 -10.24 -5.08
N LEU A 93 0.49 -11.34 -4.32
CA LEU A 93 -0.51 -12.38 -4.58
C LEU A 93 -1.94 -11.85 -4.47
N ILE A 94 -2.26 -11.09 -3.41
CA ILE A 94 -3.58 -10.47 -3.22
C ILE A 94 -3.89 -9.52 -4.38
N THR A 95 -2.92 -8.71 -4.78
CA THR A 95 -3.08 -7.72 -5.85
C THR A 95 -3.27 -8.41 -7.21
N ALA A 96 -2.56 -9.52 -7.45
CA ALA A 96 -2.73 -10.32 -8.66
C ALA A 96 -4.12 -10.96 -8.76
N GLU A 97 -4.67 -11.46 -7.65
CA GLU A 97 -6.04 -12.01 -7.62
C GLU A 97 -7.11 -10.94 -7.81
N ALA A 98 -6.95 -9.76 -7.20
CA ALA A 98 -7.92 -8.67 -7.33
C ALA A 98 -7.97 -8.06 -8.74
N GLY A 99 -6.94 -8.29 -9.56
CA GLY A 99 -6.84 -7.83 -10.95
C GLY A 99 -7.32 -8.83 -12.00
N ALA A 100 -7.77 -10.03 -11.61
CA ALA A 100 -8.32 -11.08 -12.49
C ALA A 100 -9.86 -11.04 -12.55
#